data_AF-A0A0Q4EIL1-F1
#
_entry.id   AF-A0A0Q4EIL1-F1
#
_cell.length_a   1.000
_cell.length_b   1.000
_cell.length_c   1.000
_cell.angle_alpha   90.00
_cell.angle_beta   90.00
_cell.angle_gamma   90.00
#
_symmetry.space_group_name_H-M   'P 1'
#
loop_
_entity.id
_entity.type
_entity.pdbx_description
1 polymer ?
#
loop_
_entity_poly.entity_id
_entity_poly.type
_entity_poly.pdbx_seq_one_letter_code
_entity_poly.pdbx_strand_id
1 'polypeptide(L)'
;MSLKPLLLIPALGVVLLLSACAGPLPKADPSEAWIGLKEEAPNDLMAERVDGHRVDDGRYFEVTPGDHRLDVTLFEEEPGDDNQQDCQGRVEYKNFKAGEHYTLVESSLGTTVRAVLKDGRGKEVAATQDFNCMPG
;
A
#
# COMPACT_ATOMS: atom_id res chain seq x y z
N MET A 1 -6.08 -5.39 -60.09
CA MET A 1 -7.00 -4.56 -59.28
C MET A 1 -6.42 -4.49 -57.87
N SER A 2 -6.08 -3.29 -57.41
CA SER A 2 -5.37 -3.02 -56.16
C SER A 2 -6.30 -3.24 -54.95
N LEU A 3 -5.88 -4.07 -53.98
CA LEU A 3 -6.53 -4.15 -52.66
C LEU A 3 -5.78 -3.20 -51.70
N LYS A 4 -6.50 -2.16 -51.27
CA LYS A 4 -6.03 -1.10 -50.37
C LYS A 4 -5.71 -1.66 -48.97
N PRO A 5 -4.48 -1.52 -48.45
CA PRO A 5 -4.15 -1.81 -47.06
C PRO A 5 -4.38 -0.55 -46.23
N LEU A 6 -5.65 -0.21 -45.96
CA LEU A 6 -5.96 1.04 -45.24
C LEU A 6 -7.08 0.93 -44.20
N LEU A 7 -7.46 -0.30 -43.82
CA LEU A 7 -8.54 -0.54 -42.85
C LEU A 7 -8.11 -1.28 -41.58
N LEU A 8 -6.81 -1.46 -41.35
CA LEU A 8 -6.28 -2.12 -40.13
C LEU A 8 -5.69 -1.14 -39.11
N ILE A 9 -5.86 0.17 -39.30
CA ILE A 9 -5.31 1.19 -38.39
C ILE A 9 -6.33 1.68 -37.32
N PRO A 10 -7.67 1.65 -37.47
CA PRO A 10 -8.53 2.26 -36.44
C PRO A 10 -8.80 1.34 -35.23
N ALA A 11 -8.43 0.05 -35.29
CA ALA A 11 -8.72 -0.88 -34.20
C ALA A 11 -7.73 -0.80 -33.01
N LEU A 12 -6.54 -0.19 -33.19
CA LEU A 12 -5.53 -0.11 -32.14
C LEU A 12 -5.67 1.11 -31.20
N GLY A 13 -6.49 2.11 -31.57
CA GLY A 13 -6.60 3.37 -30.83
C GLY A 13 -7.52 3.32 -29.60
N VAL A 14 -8.45 2.37 -29.54
CA VAL A 14 -9.51 2.35 -28.50
C VAL A 14 -9.06 1.69 -27.19
N VAL A 15 -7.95 0.95 -27.19
CA VAL A 15 -7.47 0.22 -25.99
C VAL A 15 -6.70 1.12 -25.01
N LEU A 16 -6.35 2.35 -25.40
CA LEU A 16 -5.50 3.25 -24.59
C LEU A 16 -6.24 4.16 -23.60
N LEU A 17 -7.57 4.07 -23.49
CA LEU A 17 -8.37 4.95 -22.63
C LEU A 17 -8.80 4.34 -21.28
N LEU A 18 -8.31 3.15 -20.94
CA LEU A 18 -8.42 2.60 -19.59
C LEU A 18 -7.30 3.16 -18.71
N SER A 19 -7.18 4.50 -18.61
CA SER A 19 -6.39 5.11 -17.55
C SER A 19 -7.15 4.92 -16.25
N ALA A 20 -6.66 4.04 -15.38
CA ALA A 20 -7.18 3.80 -14.04
C ALA A 20 -7.46 5.14 -13.33
N CYS A 21 -8.61 5.24 -12.63
CA CYS A 21 -9.05 6.48 -11.96
C CYS A 21 -8.15 6.93 -10.79
N ALA A 22 -7.08 6.19 -10.49
CA ALA A 22 -6.07 6.58 -9.52
C ALA A 22 -5.07 7.53 -10.18
N GLY A 23 -5.02 8.78 -9.72
CA GLY A 23 -3.97 9.72 -10.11
C GLY A 23 -2.57 9.15 -9.82
N PRO A 24 -1.54 9.64 -10.52
CA PRO A 24 -0.18 9.13 -10.36
C PRO A 24 0.27 9.21 -8.90
N LEU A 25 1.01 8.20 -8.44
CA LEU A 25 1.71 8.30 -7.15
C LEU A 25 2.72 9.46 -7.23
N PRO A 26 2.87 10.25 -6.16
CA PRO A 26 3.87 11.30 -6.12
C PRO A 26 5.28 10.70 -6.16
N LYS A 27 6.25 11.54 -6.54
CA LYS A 27 7.67 11.16 -6.52
C LYS A 27 8.17 11.26 -5.07
N ALA A 28 8.76 10.18 -4.57
CA ALA A 28 9.41 10.17 -3.25
C ALA A 28 10.48 11.27 -3.11
N ASP A 29 10.48 11.95 -1.96
CA ASP A 29 11.47 12.90 -1.51
C ASP A 29 12.74 12.15 -1.07
N PRO A 30 13.91 12.42 -1.69
CA PRO A 30 15.15 11.74 -1.33
C PRO A 30 15.68 12.07 0.07
N SER A 31 15.13 13.08 0.76
CA SER A 31 15.46 13.42 2.15
C SER A 31 14.66 12.63 3.17
N GLU A 32 13.61 11.93 2.74
CA GLU A 32 12.73 11.13 3.58
C GLU A 32 12.86 9.62 3.27
N ALA A 33 12.35 8.78 4.17
CA ALA A 33 12.18 7.37 3.94
C ALA A 33 10.79 7.13 3.35
N TRP A 34 10.72 6.36 2.27
CA TRP A 34 9.46 5.98 1.64
C TRP A 34 9.04 4.58 2.09
N ILE A 35 7.80 4.42 2.54
CA ILE A 35 7.24 3.14 2.94
C ILE A 35 6.04 2.82 2.07
N GLY A 36 6.20 1.86 1.16
CA GLY A 36 5.10 1.31 0.39
C GLY A 36 4.28 0.31 1.21
N LEU A 37 3.02 0.14 0.84
CA LEU A 37 2.10 -0.84 1.42
C LEU A 37 1.94 -2.02 0.46
N LYS A 38 1.78 -3.21 1.03
CA LYS A 38 1.49 -4.43 0.27
C LYS A 38 0.63 -5.36 1.10
N GLU A 39 -0.46 -5.79 0.51
CA GLU A 39 -1.52 -6.57 1.14
C GLU A 39 -1.88 -7.83 0.34
N GLU A 40 -2.53 -8.78 0.99
CA GLU A 40 -3.12 -9.96 0.36
C GLU A 40 -4.57 -9.67 -0.06
N ALA A 41 -4.91 -9.95 -1.33
CA ALA A 41 -6.28 -9.80 -1.80
C ALA A 41 -7.23 -10.77 -1.06
N PRO A 42 -8.45 -10.35 -0.71
CA PRO A 42 -9.13 -9.12 -1.13
C PRO A 42 -8.91 -7.89 -0.22
N ASN A 43 -7.97 -7.93 0.73
CA ASN A 43 -7.82 -6.87 1.72
C ASN A 43 -7.28 -5.56 1.11
N ASP A 44 -7.48 -4.44 1.81
CA ASP A 44 -6.90 -3.14 1.50
C ASP A 44 -6.15 -2.58 2.73
N LEU A 45 -4.84 -2.38 2.62
CA LEU A 45 -4.00 -1.83 3.69
C LEU A 45 -3.73 -0.35 3.43
N MET A 46 -4.17 0.50 4.35
CA MET A 46 -4.04 1.95 4.24
C MET A 46 -3.16 2.54 5.35
N ALA A 47 -2.35 3.53 4.96
CA ALA A 47 -1.64 4.40 5.87
C ALA A 47 -2.61 5.38 6.53
N GLU A 48 -2.57 5.45 7.87
CA GLU A 48 -3.45 6.35 8.62
C GLU A 48 -2.70 7.49 9.28
N ARG A 49 -1.67 7.19 10.06
CA ARG A 49 -0.95 8.20 10.84
C ARG A 49 0.55 7.94 10.94
N VAL A 50 1.31 9.04 10.95
CA VAL A 50 2.71 9.08 11.38
C VAL A 50 2.77 9.85 12.70
N ASP A 51 3.29 9.19 13.73
CA ASP A 51 3.46 9.79 15.07
C ASP A 51 2.18 10.42 15.64
N GLY A 52 1.02 9.86 15.29
CA GLY A 52 -0.29 10.35 15.72
C GLY A 52 -0.92 11.44 14.84
N HIS A 53 -0.25 11.90 13.80
CA HIS A 53 -0.78 12.85 12.82
C HIS A 53 -1.29 12.13 11.58
N ARG A 54 -2.45 12.52 11.05
CA ARG A 54 -3.01 11.87 9.84
C ARG A 54 -2.13 12.12 8.63
N VAL A 55 -2.03 11.12 7.76
CA VAL A 55 -1.41 11.26 6.44
C VAL A 55 -2.39 11.85 5.44
N ASP A 56 -1.88 12.57 4.44
CA ASP A 56 -2.71 13.17 3.38
C ASP A 56 -3.03 12.16 2.26
N ASP A 57 -2.18 11.15 2.06
CA ASP A 57 -2.35 10.08 1.07
C ASP A 57 -2.14 8.71 1.75
N GLY A 58 -3.19 7.90 1.79
CA GLY A 58 -3.18 6.60 2.48
C GLY A 58 -2.44 5.49 1.74
N ARG A 59 -1.91 5.74 0.54
CA ARG A 59 -1.25 4.72 -0.29
C ARG A 59 0.20 4.43 0.12
N TYR A 60 0.80 5.27 0.95
CA TYR A 60 2.19 5.16 1.39
C TYR A 60 2.42 5.95 2.68
N PHE A 61 3.58 5.75 3.31
CA PHE A 61 4.12 6.71 4.28
C PHE A 61 5.38 7.36 3.73
N GLU A 62 5.59 8.60 4.15
CA GLU A 62 6.82 9.33 4.00
C GLU A 62 7.19 9.90 5.36
N VAL A 63 8.41 9.60 5.82
CA VAL A 63 8.86 10.00 7.16
C VAL A 63 10.30 10.47 7.13
N THR A 64 10.62 11.43 7.98
CA THR A 64 12.01 11.88 8.18
C THR A 64 12.92 10.75 8.67
N PRO A 65 14.26 10.89 8.56
CA PRO A 65 15.16 9.90 9.13
C PRO A 65 15.04 9.83 10.66
N GLY A 66 14.93 8.62 11.22
CA GLY A 66 14.89 8.40 12.67
C GLY A 66 13.77 7.48 13.14
N ASP A 67 13.23 7.81 14.32
CA ASP A 67 12.23 7.04 15.05
C ASP A 67 10.83 7.48 14.68
N HIS A 68 10.04 6.57 14.12
CA HIS A 68 8.66 6.84 13.76
C HIS A 68 7.74 5.68 14.12
N ARG A 69 6.50 6.05 14.44
CA ARG A 69 5.37 5.15 14.65
C ARG A 69 4.40 5.31 13.49
N LEU A 70 4.16 4.21 12.78
CA LEU A 70 3.21 4.15 11.67
C LEU A 70 1.96 3.42 12.14
N ASP A 71 0.81 4.09 12.09
CA ASP A 71 -0.50 3.48 12.30
C ASP A 71 -1.14 3.20 10.93
N VAL A 72 -1.71 2.00 10.77
CA VAL A 72 -2.41 1.54 9.56
C VAL A 72 -3.81 1.06 9.88
N THR A 73 -4.68 1.07 8.87
CA THR A 73 -5.96 0.33 8.88
C THR A 73 -5.90 -0.71 7.76
N LEU A 74 -6.24 -1.95 8.08
CA LEU A 74 -6.52 -2.99 7.11
C LEU A 74 -8.05 -3.14 7.02
N PHE A 75 -8.59 -2.97 5.83
CA PHE A 75 -9.97 -3.31 5.52
C PHE A 75 -10.00 -4.77 5.05
N GLU A 76 -10.44 -5.67 5.93
CA GLU A 76 -10.53 -7.09 5.64
C GLU A 76 -11.93 -7.40 5.08
N GLU A 77 -11.97 -7.97 3.87
CA GLU A 77 -13.19 -8.48 3.26
C GLU A 77 -13.25 -10.00 3.40
N GLU A 78 -14.28 -10.51 4.08
CA GLU A 78 -14.47 -11.95 4.21
C GLU A 78 -15.15 -12.52 2.95
N PRO A 79 -14.56 -13.49 2.21
CA PRO A 79 -15.12 -13.95 0.95
C PRO A 79 -16.52 -14.57 1.10
N GLY A 80 -17.54 -13.91 0.55
CA GLY A 80 -18.92 -14.38 0.57
C GLY A 80 -19.75 -13.89 1.76
N ASP A 81 -19.22 -12.94 2.53
CA ASP A 81 -19.92 -12.19 3.57
C ASP A 81 -19.72 -10.68 3.33
N ASP A 82 -20.76 -9.87 3.56
CA ASP A 82 -20.68 -8.41 3.43
C ASP A 82 -20.14 -7.77 4.73
N ASN A 83 -19.70 -8.57 5.70
CA ASN A 83 -19.15 -8.12 6.98
C ASN A 83 -17.68 -7.70 6.83
N GLN A 84 -17.44 -6.50 6.31
CA GLN A 84 -16.11 -5.88 6.34
C GLN A 84 -15.64 -5.65 7.79
N GLN A 85 -14.35 -5.90 8.05
CA GLN A 85 -13.71 -5.56 9.31
C GLN A 85 -12.64 -4.48 9.13
N ASP A 86 -12.63 -3.53 10.05
CA ASP A 86 -11.62 -2.49 10.15
C ASP A 86 -10.59 -2.90 11.21
N CYS A 87 -9.44 -3.37 10.75
CA CYS A 87 -8.35 -3.84 11.58
C CYS A 87 -7.27 -2.77 11.73
N GLN A 88 -7.13 -2.21 12.93
CA GLN A 88 -6.12 -1.18 13.21
C GLN A 88 -4.81 -1.80 13.68
N GLY A 89 -3.70 -1.42 13.04
CA GLY A 89 -2.36 -1.91 13.34
C GLY A 89 -1.37 -0.79 13.60
N ARG A 90 -0.26 -1.13 14.26
CA ARG A 90 0.84 -0.21 14.55
C ARG A 90 2.19 -0.89 14.40
N VAL A 91 3.12 -0.22 13.72
CA VAL A 91 4.53 -0.59 13.66
C VAL A 91 5.41 0.57 14.14
N GLU A 92 6.40 0.26 14.96
CA GLU A 92 7.40 1.21 15.44
C GLU A 92 8.78 0.81 14.92
N TYR A 93 9.50 1.75 14.32
CA TYR A 93 10.85 1.53 13.84
C TYR A 93 11.74 2.76 14.08
N LYS A 94 12.97 2.50 14.52
CA LYS A 94 13.89 3.52 15.07
C LYS A 94 14.98 4.00 14.12
N ASN A 95 14.95 3.55 12.87
CA ASN A 95 16.10 3.73 11.99
C ASN A 95 15.68 3.88 10.54
N PHE A 96 14.61 4.63 10.31
CA PHE A 96 14.30 5.12 8.97
C PHE A 96 15.44 6.00 8.47
N LYS A 97 15.76 5.89 7.19
CA LYS A 97 16.90 6.56 6.57
C LYS A 97 16.44 7.31 5.32
N ALA A 98 17.00 8.50 5.12
CA ALA A 98 16.76 9.31 3.93
C ALA A 98 17.06 8.52 2.66
N GLY A 99 16.15 8.58 1.69
CA GLY A 99 16.28 7.96 0.38
C GLY A 99 16.18 6.44 0.36
N GLU A 100 15.94 5.79 1.50
CA GLU A 100 15.72 4.34 1.57
C GLU A 100 14.23 4.03 1.36
N HIS A 101 13.99 2.89 0.73
CA HIS A 101 12.66 2.36 0.51
C HIS A 101 12.40 1.16 1.43
N TYR A 102 11.23 1.18 2.04
CA TYR A 102 10.72 0.09 2.86
C TYR A 102 9.39 -0.38 2.30
N THR A 103 8.96 -1.58 2.72
CA THR A 103 7.63 -2.08 2.40
C THR A 103 7.02 -2.69 3.65
N LEU A 104 5.84 -2.19 4.02
CA LEU A 104 5.01 -2.82 5.03
C LEU A 104 4.15 -3.88 4.33
N VAL A 105 4.48 -5.15 4.60
CA VAL A 105 3.84 -6.30 3.97
C VAL A 105 2.88 -6.93 4.96
N GLU A 106 1.59 -6.80 4.69
CA GLU A 106 0.54 -7.55 5.37
C GLU A 106 0.51 -9.01 4.90
N SER A 107 0.09 -9.89 5.80
CA SER A 107 -0.16 -11.30 5.56
C SER A 107 -1.22 -11.81 6.53
N SER A 108 -2.14 -12.64 6.04
CA SER A 108 -3.24 -13.18 6.83
C SER A 108 -3.17 -14.72 6.89
N LEU A 109 -3.37 -15.28 8.09
CA LEU A 109 -3.43 -16.73 8.29
C LEU A 109 -4.66 -17.09 9.15
N GLY A 110 -5.72 -17.53 8.48
CA GLY A 110 -7.03 -17.66 9.12
C GLY A 110 -7.51 -16.28 9.57
N THR A 111 -7.88 -16.13 10.84
CA THR A 111 -8.31 -14.85 11.42
C THR A 111 -7.15 -14.03 12.02
N THR A 112 -5.91 -14.44 11.78
CA THR A 112 -4.74 -13.76 12.33
C THR A 112 -4.10 -12.90 11.26
N VAL A 113 -4.14 -11.59 11.48
CA VAL A 113 -3.54 -10.58 10.61
C VAL A 113 -2.20 -10.11 11.19
N ARG A 114 -1.20 -9.94 10.33
CA ARG A 114 0.11 -9.35 10.71
C ARG A 114 0.64 -8.50 9.58
N ALA A 115 1.37 -7.43 9.90
CA ALA A 115 2.16 -6.68 8.93
C ALA A 115 3.63 -6.59 9.35
N VAL A 116 4.53 -6.79 8.40
CA VAL A 116 5.98 -6.82 8.58
C VAL A 116 6.63 -5.71 7.76
N LEU A 117 7.41 -4.86 8.41
CA LEU A 117 8.21 -3.83 7.75
C LEU A 117 9.51 -4.47 7.24
N LYS A 118 9.71 -4.43 5.93
CA LYS A 118 10.90 -4.91 5.24
C LYS A 118 11.73 -3.75 4.72
N ASP A 119 13.05 -3.83 4.86
CA ASP A 119 13.98 -2.89 4.20
C ASP A 119 14.06 -3.14 2.68
N GLY A 120 14.77 -2.28 1.95
CA GLY A 120 14.93 -2.38 0.49
C GLY A 120 15.63 -3.66 0.00
N ARG A 121 16.18 -4.48 0.91
CA ARG A 121 16.76 -5.81 0.60
C ARG A 121 15.81 -6.95 0.97
N GLY A 122 14.60 -6.64 1.42
CA GLY A 122 13.58 -7.60 1.85
C GLY A 122 13.78 -8.12 3.27
N LYS A 123 14.70 -7.56 4.06
CA LYS A 123 14.93 -7.98 5.45
C LYS A 123 13.85 -7.40 6.35
N GLU A 124 13.20 -8.23 7.16
CA GLU A 124 12.34 -7.78 8.25
C GLU A 124 13.13 -6.95 9.27
N VAL A 125 12.65 -5.74 9.54
CA VAL A 125 13.27 -4.78 10.47
C VAL A 125 12.33 -4.35 11.60
N ALA A 126 11.02 -4.52 11.42
CA ALA A 126 9.98 -4.36 12.43
C ALA A 126 8.73 -5.12 12.02
N ALA A 127 7.77 -5.28 12.93
CA ALA A 127 6.46 -5.85 12.64
C ALA A 127 5.41 -5.23 13.56
N THR A 128 4.14 -5.34 13.17
CA THR A 128 3.02 -5.05 14.06
C THR A 128 3.01 -6.05 15.22
N GLN A 129 2.68 -5.58 16.42
CA GLN A 129 2.48 -6.47 17.57
C GLN A 129 1.21 -7.30 17.37
N ASP A 130 0.08 -6.61 17.23
CA ASP A 130 -1.24 -7.18 16.94
C ASP A 130 -2.05 -6.19 16.09
N PHE A 131 -3.14 -6.69 15.49
CA PHE A 131 -4.22 -5.88 14.92
C PHE A 131 -5.45 -5.92 15.83
N ASN A 132 -6.12 -4.79 15.98
CA ASN A 132 -7.40 -4.70 16.68
C ASN A 132 -8.53 -4.49 15.66
N CYS A 133 -9.35 -5.51 15.45
CA CYS A 133 -10.41 -5.54 14.45
C CYS A 133 -11.78 -5.24 15.05
N MET A 134 -12.56 -4.43 14.36
CA MET A 134 -13.95 -4.12 14.69
C MET A 134 -14.81 -4.22 13.43
N PRO A 135 -16.10 -4.58 13.52
CA PRO A 135 -17.02 -4.48 12.38
C PRO A 135 -17.05 -3.04 11.84
N GLY A 136 -16.96 -2.91 10.50
CA GLY A 136 -17.02 -1.64 9.76
C GLY A 136 -18.43 -1.05 9.62
#